data_AF-A0AA35WLK4-F1
#
_entry.id   AF-A0AA35WLK4-F1
#
_cell.length_a   1.000
_cell.length_b   1.000
_cell.length_c   1.000
_cell.angle_alpha   90.00
_cell.angle_beta   90.00
_cell.angle_gamma   90.00
#
_symmetry.space_group_name_H-M   'P 1'
#
loop_
_entity.id
_entity.type
_entity.pdbx_description
1 polymer ?
#
loop_
_entity_poly.entity_id
_entity_poly.type
_entity_poly.pdbx_seq_one_letter_code
_entity_poly.pdbx_strand_id
1 'polypeptide(L)'
;MAVRERKFFVGGNWKMNGSKASIDGIVEFLLQGPLSADSEVVVAPPAIYLSYVRDKLPATVGVAAQNCYKVEKGAFTGEISPQMILDVGVQWVILGHSERRNVFGESSEVRYNDHSLCHAPT
;
A
#
# COMPACT_ATOMS: atom_id res chain seq x y z
N MET A 1 5.58 27.60 18.88
CA MET A 1 5.36 26.21 18.41
C MET A 1 5.40 26.23 16.90
N ALA A 2 6.28 25.47 16.26
CA ALA A 2 6.28 25.38 14.80
C ALA A 2 5.04 24.59 14.37
N VAL A 3 4.19 25.20 13.54
CA VAL A 3 3.12 24.46 12.86
C VAL A 3 3.81 23.50 11.91
N ARG A 4 3.73 22.20 12.18
CA ARG A 4 4.17 21.17 11.24
C ARG A 4 3.15 21.14 10.11
N GLU A 5 3.50 21.72 8.97
CA GLU A 5 2.66 21.65 7.78
C GLU A 5 2.55 20.19 7.34
N ARG A 6 1.31 19.71 7.16
CA ARG A 6 1.07 18.35 6.68
C ARG A 6 1.32 18.31 5.18
N LYS A 7 2.19 17.40 4.75
CA LYS A 7 2.37 17.13 3.32
C LYS A 7 1.05 16.67 2.71
N PHE A 8 0.71 17.18 1.52
CA PHE A 8 -0.50 16.74 0.83
C PHE A 8 -0.31 15.27 0.43
N PHE A 9 -1.29 14.40 0.74
CA PHE A 9 -1.16 12.95 0.54
C PHE A 9 -2.26 12.44 -0.38
N VAL A 10 -1.88 11.69 -1.42
CA VAL A 10 -2.79 11.11 -2.40
C VAL A 10 -2.58 9.60 -2.47
N GLY A 11 -3.63 8.84 -2.13
CA GLY A 11 -3.65 7.39 -2.18
C GLY A 11 -4.51 6.86 -3.33
N GLY A 12 -3.95 6.02 -4.20
CA GLY A 12 -4.67 5.34 -5.27
C GLY A 12 -4.93 3.86 -4.95
N ASN A 13 -6.10 3.53 -4.41
CA ASN A 13 -6.49 2.14 -4.17
C ASN A 13 -7.05 1.48 -5.43
N TRP A 14 -6.32 0.53 -6.03
CA TRP A 14 -6.76 -0.16 -7.27
C TRP A 14 -7.81 -1.24 -7.00
N LYS A 15 -8.01 -1.62 -5.73
CA LYS A 15 -8.90 -2.71 -5.30
C LYS A 15 -8.58 -3.99 -6.07
N MET A 16 -9.58 -4.82 -6.36
CA MET A 16 -9.43 -6.05 -7.13
C MET A 16 -9.40 -5.80 -8.65
N ASN A 17 -8.55 -4.87 -9.13
CA ASN A 17 -8.39 -4.55 -10.55
C ASN A 17 -6.92 -4.61 -10.98
N GLY A 18 -6.68 -5.12 -12.18
CA GLY A 18 -5.38 -5.05 -12.85
C GLY A 18 -4.97 -6.34 -13.56
N SER A 19 -4.25 -6.16 -14.65
CA SER A 19 -3.39 -7.15 -15.30
C SER A 19 -2.01 -6.52 -15.50
N LYS A 20 -0.95 -7.31 -15.74
CA LYS A 20 0.39 -6.74 -16.00
C LYS A 20 0.36 -5.67 -17.10
N ALA A 21 -0.40 -5.90 -18.17
CA ALA A 21 -0.55 -4.94 -19.27
C ALA A 21 -1.24 -3.63 -18.84
N SER A 22 -2.34 -3.70 -18.10
CA SER A 22 -3.02 -2.48 -17.62
C SER A 22 -2.18 -1.74 -16.58
N ILE A 23 -1.45 -2.48 -15.74
CA ILE A 23 -0.55 -1.93 -14.72
C ILE A 23 0.60 -1.19 -15.39
N ASP A 24 1.18 -1.74 -16.46
CA ASP A 24 2.25 -1.07 -17.20
C ASP A 24 1.81 0.29 -17.74
N GLY A 25 0.58 0.39 -18.26
CA GLY A 25 0.01 1.67 -18.67
C GLY A 25 -0.16 2.67 -17.53
N ILE A 26 -0.56 2.21 -16.34
CA ILE A 26 -0.67 3.08 -15.14
C ILE A 26 0.73 3.53 -14.70
N VAL A 27 1.71 2.63 -14.69
CA VAL A 27 3.10 2.95 -14.34
C VAL A 27 3.67 3.99 -15.30
N GLU A 28 3.49 3.80 -16.61
CA GLU A 28 3.96 4.75 -17.62
C GLU A 28 3.33 6.13 -17.43
N PHE A 29 2.02 6.18 -17.17
CA PHE A 29 1.32 7.43 -16.85
C PHE A 29 1.91 8.12 -15.61
N LEU A 30 2.19 7.37 -14.54
CA LEU A 30 2.77 7.91 -13.31
C LEU A 30 4.21 8.40 -13.49
N LEU A 31 4.98 7.78 -14.40
CA LEU A 31 6.35 8.18 -14.73
C LEU A 31 6.40 9.44 -15.58
N GLN A 32 5.42 9.65 -16.47
CA GLN A 32 5.35 10.81 -17.36
C GLN A 32 4.65 12.02 -16.74
N GLY A 33 3.74 11.78 -15.78
CA GLY A 33 2.94 12.84 -15.17
C GLY A 33 3.76 13.77 -14.26
N PRO A 34 3.43 15.08 -14.19
CA PRO A 34 4.05 15.98 -13.24
C PRO A 34 3.56 15.64 -11.83
N LEU A 35 4.31 14.82 -11.10
CA LEU A 35 4.08 14.59 -9.68
C LEU A 35 4.69 15.77 -8.91
N SER A 36 3.84 16.55 -8.25
CA SER A 36 4.31 17.64 -7.38
C SER A 36 5.19 17.09 -6.27
N ALA A 37 6.35 17.70 -6.05
CA ALA A 37 7.25 17.34 -4.95
C ALA A 37 6.62 17.57 -3.56
N ASP A 38 5.63 18.48 -3.51
CA ASP A 38 4.87 18.83 -2.30
C ASP A 38 3.76 17.80 -1.98
N SER A 39 3.53 16.85 -2.89
CA SER A 39 2.58 15.76 -2.71
C SER A 39 3.31 14.45 -2.42
N GLU A 40 2.78 13.66 -1.50
CA GLU A 40 3.14 12.27 -1.30
C GLU A 40 2.12 11.38 -2.02
N VAL A 41 2.60 10.53 -2.92
CA VAL A 41 1.76 9.70 -3.77
C VAL A 41 2.00 8.24 -3.45
N VAL A 42 0.94 7.50 -3.14
CA VAL A 42 0.99 6.08 -2.83
C VAL A 42 -0.05 5.33 -3.64
N VAL A 43 0.33 4.21 -4.26
CA VAL A 43 -0.62 3.33 -4.99
C VAL A 43 -0.73 1.96 -4.34
N ALA A 44 -1.93 1.39 -4.35
CA ALA A 44 -2.20 0.09 -3.72
C ALA A 44 -2.72 -0.91 -4.75
N PRO A 45 -1.85 -1.71 -5.40
CA PRO A 45 -2.26 -2.78 -6.31
C PRO A 45 -2.79 -4.03 -5.57
N PRO A 46 -3.46 -4.96 -6.26
CA PRO A 46 -3.72 -6.30 -5.72
C PRO A 46 -2.43 -6.99 -5.27
N ALA A 47 -2.50 -7.80 -4.20
CA ALA A 47 -1.33 -8.39 -3.54
C ALA A 47 -0.40 -9.16 -4.50
N ILE A 48 -0.95 -9.87 -5.49
CA ILE A 48 -0.19 -10.64 -6.49
C ILE A 48 0.71 -9.77 -7.39
N TYR A 49 0.50 -8.45 -7.41
CA TYR A 49 1.26 -7.50 -8.21
C TYR A 49 2.15 -6.56 -7.38
N LEU A 50 2.28 -6.75 -6.06
CA LEU A 50 3.01 -5.84 -5.17
C LEU A 50 4.48 -5.66 -5.60
N SER A 51 5.24 -6.76 -5.67
CA SER A 51 6.65 -6.72 -6.11
C SER A 51 6.76 -6.17 -7.54
N TYR A 52 5.89 -6.61 -8.46
CA TYR A 52 5.89 -6.16 -9.85
C TYR A 52 5.73 -4.64 -9.99
N VAL A 53 4.82 -4.04 -9.21
CA VAL A 53 4.59 -2.59 -9.21
C VAL A 53 5.72 -1.86 -8.50
N ARG A 54 6.24 -2.40 -7.40
CA ARG A 54 7.34 -1.78 -6.66
C ARG A 54 8.61 -1.69 -7.51
N ASP A 55 8.95 -2.73 -8.25
CA ASP A 55 10.15 -2.79 -9.10
C ASP A 55 10.11 -1.78 -10.26
N LYS A 56 8.91 -1.38 -10.69
CA LYS A 56 8.71 -0.50 -11.84
C LYS A 56 8.49 0.97 -11.49
N LEU A 57 8.03 1.27 -10.27
CA LEU A 57 7.78 2.63 -9.83
C LEU A 57 9.03 3.24 -9.18
N PRO A 58 9.27 4.55 -9.37
CA PRO A 58 10.37 5.24 -8.71
C PRO A 58 10.12 5.30 -7.20
N ALA A 59 11.19 5.47 -6.41
CA ALA A 59 11.09 5.57 -4.95
C ALA A 59 10.22 6.75 -4.47
N THR A 60 10.03 7.77 -5.32
CA THR A 60 9.16 8.93 -5.05
C THR A 60 7.66 8.57 -5.05
N VAL A 61 7.28 7.42 -5.61
CA VAL A 61 5.91 6.89 -5.54
C VAL A 61 5.91 5.70 -4.58
N GLY A 62 5.17 5.83 -3.48
CA GLY A 62 4.97 4.75 -2.52
C GLY A 62 4.10 3.64 -3.12
N VAL A 63 4.34 2.42 -2.67
CA VAL A 63 3.47 1.26 -2.95
C VAL A 63 2.92 0.78 -1.62
N ALA A 64 1.64 0.38 -1.63
CA ALA A 64 0.93 -0.14 -0.47
C ALA A 64 0.30 -1.50 -0.76
N ALA A 65 0.30 -2.39 0.24
CA ALA A 65 -0.64 -3.50 0.26
C ALA A 65 -2.07 -3.02 0.52
N GLN A 66 -3.07 -3.73 0.04
CA GLN A 66 -4.49 -3.40 0.28
C GLN A 66 -5.04 -3.98 1.58
N ASN A 67 -4.32 -4.93 2.18
CA ASN A 67 -4.60 -5.55 3.46
C ASN A 67 -3.35 -6.27 3.96
N CYS A 68 -3.27 -6.56 5.25
CA CYS A 68 -2.33 -7.52 5.82
C CYS A 68 -2.95 -8.20 7.04
N TYR A 69 -2.24 -9.16 7.61
CA TYR A 69 -2.65 -9.84 8.83
C TYR A 69 -1.92 -9.31 10.07
N LYS A 70 -2.50 -9.56 11.23
CA LYS A 70 -2.08 -8.98 12.52
C LYS A 70 -0.88 -9.66 13.19
N VAL A 71 -0.36 -10.76 12.63
CA VAL A 71 0.81 -11.49 13.14
C VAL A 71 1.81 -11.74 12.02
N GLU A 72 3.09 -11.87 12.39
CA GLU A 72 4.20 -12.01 11.44
C GLU A 72 4.14 -13.30 10.60
N LYS A 73 3.68 -14.41 11.19
CA LYS A 73 3.58 -15.74 10.55
C LYS A 73 2.65 -16.67 11.33
N GLY A 74 2.19 -17.74 10.69
CA GLY A 74 1.42 -18.81 11.33
C GLY A 74 0.50 -19.54 10.36
N ALA A 75 -0.41 -20.33 10.91
CA ALA A 75 -1.39 -21.10 10.14
C ALA A 75 -2.58 -20.22 9.69
N PHE A 76 -2.32 -19.27 8.80
CA PHE A 76 -3.30 -18.31 8.26
C PHE A 76 -3.31 -18.37 6.72
N THR A 77 -3.84 -19.46 6.18
CA THR A 77 -3.84 -19.71 4.73
C THR A 77 -4.50 -18.58 3.96
N GLY A 78 -3.79 -18.03 2.97
CA GLY A 78 -4.27 -16.95 2.11
C GLY A 78 -3.93 -15.53 2.61
N GLU A 79 -3.48 -15.39 3.85
CA GLU A 79 -3.09 -14.11 4.42
C GLU A 79 -1.63 -13.75 4.09
N ILE A 80 -1.32 -12.45 4.11
CA ILE A 80 0.05 -11.91 4.00
C ILE A 80 0.38 -11.10 5.25
N SER A 81 1.61 -11.18 5.74
CA SER A 81 2.04 -10.44 6.92
C SER A 81 2.77 -9.14 6.56
N PRO A 82 2.87 -8.18 7.50
CA PRO A 82 3.69 -6.99 7.31
C PRO A 82 5.13 -7.29 6.92
N GLN A 83 5.72 -8.35 7.50
CA GLN A 83 7.07 -8.77 7.18
C GLN A 83 7.22 -9.22 5.72
N MET A 84 6.22 -9.92 5.16
CA MET A 84 6.21 -10.28 3.72
C MET A 84 6.10 -9.05 2.82
N ILE A 85 5.36 -8.03 3.26
CA ILE A 85 5.18 -6.77 2.52
C ILE A 85 6.50 -5.98 2.50
N LEU A 86 7.19 -5.89 3.64
CA LEU A 86 8.51 -5.28 3.74
C LEU A 86 9.57 -6.02 2.91
N ASP A 87 9.53 -7.36 2.90
CA ASP A 87 10.44 -8.21 2.14
C ASP A 87 10.42 -7.91 0.63
N VAL A 88 9.25 -7.53 0.10
CA VAL A 88 9.11 -7.12 -1.31
C VAL A 88 9.29 -5.62 -1.54
N GLY A 89 9.86 -4.89 -0.57
CA GLY A 89 10.19 -3.46 -0.68
C GLY A 89 8.98 -2.51 -0.56
N VAL A 90 7.84 -3.01 -0.08
CA VAL A 90 6.61 -2.22 0.09
C VAL A 90 6.51 -1.77 1.56
N GLN A 91 6.16 -0.51 1.79
CA GLN A 91 6.24 0.11 3.14
C GLN A 91 4.89 0.60 3.67
N TRP A 92 3.85 0.51 2.85
CA TRP A 92 2.50 0.97 3.19
C TRP A 92 1.52 -0.19 3.19
N VAL A 93 0.45 -0.03 3.97
CA VAL A 93 -0.71 -0.92 3.91
C VAL A 93 -1.99 -0.12 4.18
N ILE A 94 -3.03 -0.39 3.40
CA ILE A 94 -4.38 0.07 3.67
C ILE A 94 -5.01 -0.93 4.65
N LEU A 95 -5.55 -0.44 5.76
CA LEU A 95 -6.23 -1.26 6.77
C LEU A 95 -7.61 -0.70 7.06
N GLY A 96 -8.57 -1.58 7.36
CA GLY A 96 -9.94 -1.16 7.61
C GLY A 96 -10.58 -0.46 6.41
N HIS A 97 -10.36 -0.95 5.19
CA HIS A 97 -11.14 -0.48 4.04
C HIS A 97 -12.64 -0.80 4.26
N SER A 98 -13.57 0.00 3.71
CA SER A 98 -15.00 -0.25 3.90
C SER A 98 -15.44 -1.60 3.34
N GLU A 99 -14.87 -2.05 2.23
CA GLU A 99 -15.11 -3.39 1.67
C GLU A 99 -14.67 -4.50 2.64
N ARG A 100 -13.53 -4.32 3.33
CA ARG A 100 -13.05 -5.25 4.36
C ARG A 100 -14.04 -5.38 5.53
N ARG A 101 -14.56 -4.26 6.03
CA ARG A 101 -15.55 -4.26 7.12
C ARG A 101 -16.91 -4.81 6.68
N ASN A 102 -17.43 -4.32 5.56
CA ASN A 102 -18.83 -4.54 5.18
C ASN A 102 -19.04 -5.87 4.43
N VAL A 103 -18.08 -6.28 3.58
CA VAL A 103 -18.21 -7.50 2.78
C VAL A 103 -17.60 -8.70 3.49
N PHE A 104 -16.45 -8.50 4.15
CA PHE A 104 -15.69 -9.58 4.78
C PHE A 104 -15.80 -9.60 6.31
N GLY A 105 -16.62 -8.73 6.91
CA GLY A 105 -16.92 -8.76 8.34
C GLY A 105 -15.75 -8.42 9.26
N GLU A 106 -14.76 -7.66 8.78
CA GLU A 106 -13.64 -7.26 9.63
C GLU A 106 -14.12 -6.33 10.76
N SER A 107 -13.93 -6.76 12.01
CA SER A 107 -14.38 -6.00 13.18
C SER A 107 -13.53 -4.76 13.41
N SER A 108 -14.12 -3.72 13.99
CA SER A 108 -13.40 -2.54 14.47
C SER A 108 -12.42 -2.85 15.62
N GLU A 109 -12.50 -4.04 16.20
CA GLU A 109 -11.62 -4.49 17.28
C GLU A 109 -10.33 -5.16 16.77
N VAL A 110 -10.18 -5.36 15.46
CA VAL A 110 -8.93 -5.88 14.89
C VAL A 110 -7.81 -4.89 15.19
N ARG A 111 -6.87 -5.33 16.03
CA ARG A 111 -5.65 -4.60 16.35
C ARG A 111 -4.49 -5.14 15.51
N TYR A 112 -3.90 -4.24 14.74
CA TYR A 112 -2.65 -4.48 14.02
C TYR A 112 -1.52 -4.08 14.94
N ASN A 113 -0.86 -5.07 15.53
CA ASN A 113 0.17 -4.87 16.55
C ASN A 113 1.57 -4.61 15.96
N ASP A 114 1.70 -4.80 14.65
CA ASP A 114 2.94 -4.57 13.92
C ASP A 114 2.87 -3.21 13.22
N HIS A 115 3.62 -2.26 13.76
CA HIS A 115 3.74 -0.89 13.25
C HIS A 115 4.94 -0.71 12.32
N SER A 116 5.63 -1.79 11.93
CA SER A 116 6.77 -1.75 11.02
C SER A 116 6.42 -1.15 9.66
N LEU A 117 5.19 -1.39 9.21
CA LEU A 117 4.58 -0.70 8.08
C LEU A 117 3.95 0.60 8.56
N CYS A 118 4.72 1.70 8.61
CA CYS A 118 4.24 3.08 8.71
C CYS A 118 5.39 4.12 8.77
N HIS A 119 6.56 3.85 8.16
CA HIS A 119 7.64 4.83 8.09
C HIS A 119 8.08 5.00 6.64
N ALA A 120 7.78 6.17 6.06
CA ALA A 120 8.61 6.68 4.98
C ALA A 120 10.03 6.84 5.57
N PRO A 121 11.07 6.18 5.04
CA PRO A 121 12.43 6.51 5.42
C PRO A 121 12.64 7.97 5.03
N THR A 122 12.95 8.80 6.02
CA THR A 122 13.57 10.11 5.82
C THR A 122 14.96 9.94 5.23
#